data_AF-Q8T4H6-F1
#
_entry.id   AF-Q8T4H6-F1
#
_cell.length_a   1.000
_cell.length_b   1.000
_cell.length_c   1.000
_cell.angle_alpha   90.00
_cell.angle_beta   90.00
_cell.angle_gamma   90.00
#
_symmetry.space_group_name_H-M   'P 1'
#
loop_
_entity.id
_entity.type
_entity.pdbx_description
1 polymer ?
#
loop_
_entity_poly.entity_id
_entity_poly.type
_entity_poly.pdbx_seq_one_letter_code
_entity_poly.pdbx_strand_id
1 'polypeptide(L)'
;MWQGHKEKPTSTRSMAREVVHPERPLPPWSRLLEHNAEGCLRKRSGEKEEHYEVEISNHLWSLWGSTQQVKPGENSSSSESGSERTSPPGQALACCVLACCAGSFQSLDSWNSSALDKIMSNGRGYYDESLATRQHWDRTGELCLECLNTTCFLDGHEFWVDIEKLCTGKLYSRTKSLGSALSKFFGQHLQTGILQLRDQALAFGFIPEFASGGAFFLFHCQARGRPLFKDCESAPYVLRMRKLQQLLYCMLITLDERRHNVPFRIYKVGCVPRAN
;
A
#
# COMPACT_ATOMS: atom_id res chain seq x y z
N MET A 1 -55.77 42.90 41.82
CA MET A 1 -55.24 42.49 43.14
C MET A 1 -54.71 41.07 42.97
N TRP A 2 -53.38 40.89 42.98
CA TRP A 2 -52.60 39.64 43.20
C TRP A 2 -52.87 38.42 42.28
N GLN A 3 -52.11 38.20 41.18
CA GLN A 3 -50.80 37.52 41.03
C GLN A 3 -50.73 36.05 41.51
N GLY A 4 -50.60 35.14 40.54
CA GLY A 4 -50.13 33.76 40.72
C GLY A 4 -48.96 33.49 39.76
N HIS A 5 -47.75 33.45 40.31
CA HIS A 5 -46.47 33.26 39.62
C HIS A 5 -46.35 31.85 39.00
N LYS A 6 -45.98 31.78 37.71
CA LYS A 6 -45.46 30.56 37.07
C LYS A 6 -43.94 30.53 37.22
N GLU A 7 -43.43 29.55 37.96
CA GLU A 7 -42.01 29.23 38.02
C GLU A 7 -41.59 28.45 36.75
N LYS A 8 -40.48 28.87 36.16
CA LYS A 8 -39.78 28.20 35.05
C LYS A 8 -38.80 27.17 35.62
N PRO A 9 -38.69 25.94 35.07
CA PRO A 9 -37.57 25.09 35.38
C PRO A 9 -36.36 25.42 34.48
N THR A 10 -35.22 25.41 35.14
CA THR A 10 -33.89 25.82 34.74
C THR A 10 -33.22 24.82 33.78
N SER A 11 -32.47 25.40 32.84
CA SER A 11 -31.61 24.75 31.84
C SER A 11 -30.61 23.76 32.44
N THR A 12 -30.68 22.50 32.02
CA THR A 12 -29.61 21.51 32.19
C THR A 12 -28.85 21.35 30.88
N ARG A 13 -27.67 21.99 30.84
CA ARG A 13 -26.65 21.87 29.81
C ARG A 13 -26.08 20.44 29.85
N SER A 14 -26.62 19.56 29.02
CA SER A 14 -26.08 18.22 28.76
C SER A 14 -24.72 18.35 28.07
N MET A 15 -23.65 17.92 28.74
CA MET A 15 -22.33 17.78 28.15
C MET A 15 -22.39 16.81 26.97
N ALA A 16 -21.80 17.22 25.85
CA ALA A 16 -21.61 16.37 24.69
C ALA A 16 -20.77 15.16 25.10
N ARG A 17 -21.37 13.97 25.06
CA ARG A 17 -20.64 12.71 25.10
C ARG A 17 -19.82 12.63 23.82
N GLU A 18 -18.50 12.72 23.96
CA GLU A 18 -17.54 12.25 22.98
C GLU A 18 -17.92 10.81 22.61
N VAL A 19 -18.36 10.63 21.37
CA VAL A 19 -18.64 9.32 20.80
C VAL A 19 -17.28 8.70 20.48
N VAL A 20 -16.72 7.97 21.45
CA VAL A 20 -15.58 7.08 21.23
C VAL A 20 -16.04 6.01 20.25
N HIS A 21 -15.64 6.11 18.99
CA HIS A 21 -15.85 5.05 18.02
C HIS A 21 -15.14 3.78 18.52
N PRO A 22 -15.80 2.61 18.55
CA PRO A 22 -15.13 1.36 18.91
C PRO A 22 -13.93 1.18 17.97
N GLU A 23 -12.74 1.01 18.55
CA GLU A 23 -11.50 0.87 17.80
C GLU A 23 -11.66 -0.24 16.76
N ARG A 24 -11.39 0.08 15.49
CA ARG A 24 -11.42 -0.90 14.42
C ARG A 24 -10.43 -2.01 14.77
N PRO A 25 -10.77 -3.29 14.55
CA PRO A 25 -9.80 -4.36 14.76
C PRO A 25 -8.57 -4.09 13.89
N LEU A 26 -7.40 -4.20 14.50
CA LEU A 26 -6.13 -4.01 13.81
C LEU A 26 -5.97 -5.10 12.73
N PRO A 27 -5.38 -4.78 11.57
CA PRO A 27 -5.02 -5.79 10.58
C PRO A 27 -4.17 -6.90 11.23
N PRO A 28 -4.33 -8.18 10.83
CA PRO A 28 -3.54 -9.27 11.40
C PRO A 28 -2.04 -9.08 11.32
N TRP A 29 -1.52 -8.26 10.39
CA TRP A 29 -0.10 -7.94 10.23
C TRP A 29 0.32 -6.60 10.89
N SER A 30 -0.57 -5.93 11.62
CA SER A 30 -0.26 -4.66 12.27
C SER A 30 0.87 -4.82 13.28
N ARG A 31 1.92 -3.98 13.20
CA ARG A 31 3.06 -3.98 14.14
C ARG A 31 2.68 -3.46 15.54
N LEU A 32 1.43 -3.01 15.72
CA LEU A 32 0.86 -2.70 17.03
C LEU A 32 0.41 -3.96 17.79
N LEU A 33 0.35 -5.12 17.12
CA LEU A 33 0.03 -6.40 17.75
C LEU A 33 1.30 -7.09 18.28
N GLU A 34 1.27 -7.49 19.54
CA GLU A 34 2.36 -8.26 20.16
C GLU A 34 2.40 -9.73 19.70
N HIS A 35 1.27 -10.25 19.23
CA HIS A 35 1.10 -11.64 18.83
C HIS A 35 0.56 -11.73 17.41
N ASN A 36 0.88 -12.81 16.71
CA ASN A 36 0.22 -13.15 15.45
C ASN A 36 -1.19 -13.72 15.69
N ALA A 37 -1.90 -14.11 14.63
CA ALA A 37 -3.27 -14.61 14.72
C ALA A 37 -3.43 -15.93 15.50
N GLU A 38 -2.33 -16.63 15.78
CA GLU A 38 -2.29 -17.90 16.53
C GLU A 38 -1.84 -17.72 17.98
N GLY A 39 -1.61 -16.48 18.42
CA GLY A 39 -1.15 -16.18 19.77
C GLY A 39 0.34 -16.41 19.98
N CYS A 40 1.13 -16.61 18.92
CA CYS A 40 2.58 -16.66 19.03
C CYS A 40 3.14 -15.24 19.15
N LEU A 41 4.04 -15.03 20.11
CA LEU A 41 4.71 -13.75 20.32
C LEU A 41 5.54 -13.39 19.09
N ARG A 42 5.39 -12.16 18.59
CA ARG A 42 6.26 -11.63 17.55
C ARG A 42 7.61 -11.22 18.11
N LYS A 43 8.65 -11.30 17.28
CA LYS A 43 9.95 -10.74 17.64
C LYS A 43 9.79 -9.23 17.82
N ARG A 44 10.32 -8.67 18.91
CA ARG A 44 10.16 -7.24 19.22
C ARG A 44 10.97 -6.39 18.24
N SER A 45 10.44 -5.22 17.90
CA SER A 45 11.15 -4.21 17.12
C SER A 45 12.45 -3.83 17.82
N GLY A 46 13.58 -4.18 17.23
CA GLY A 46 14.91 -4.02 17.80
C GLY A 46 15.92 -5.01 17.20
N GLU A 47 15.46 -6.24 16.94
CA GLU A 47 16.13 -7.13 15.99
C GLU A 47 15.67 -6.70 14.59
N LYS A 48 16.60 -6.52 13.64
CA LYS A 48 16.20 -6.27 12.24
C LYS A 48 15.33 -7.45 11.80
N GLU A 49 14.08 -7.17 11.42
CA GLU A 49 13.15 -8.16 10.87
C GLU A 49 13.62 -8.54 9.45
N GLU A 50 14.75 -9.26 9.36
CA GLU A 50 15.41 -9.55 8.10
C GLU A 50 14.62 -10.55 7.24
N HIS A 51 13.70 -11.30 7.82
CA HIS A 51 12.97 -12.38 7.16
C HIS A 51 11.46 -12.26 7.34
N TYR A 52 10.74 -13.01 6.51
CA TYR A 52 9.29 -13.11 6.61
C TYR A 52 8.83 -13.61 7.98
N GLU A 53 7.86 -12.93 8.56
CA GLU A 53 7.13 -13.35 9.75
C GLU A 53 5.84 -14.06 9.39
N VAL A 54 5.45 -15.03 10.23
CA VAL A 54 4.19 -15.75 10.07
C VAL A 54 3.06 -14.98 10.75
N GLU A 55 2.10 -14.49 9.95
CA GLU A 55 0.93 -13.76 10.47
C GLU A 55 -0.26 -14.68 10.68
N ILE A 56 -0.47 -15.61 9.74
CA ILE A 56 -1.47 -16.68 9.80
C ILE A 56 -0.80 -17.91 9.20
N SER A 57 -0.63 -18.99 9.96
CA SER A 57 0.18 -20.12 9.49
C SER A 57 -0.36 -20.69 8.18
N ASN A 58 0.56 -20.96 7.25
CA ASN A 58 0.30 -21.45 5.90
C ASN A 58 -0.53 -20.52 5.00
N HIS A 59 -0.83 -19.31 5.44
CA HIS A 59 -1.79 -18.43 4.79
C HIS A 59 -1.24 -17.05 4.49
N LEU A 60 -0.58 -16.41 5.45
CA LEU A 60 -0.13 -15.04 5.33
C LEU A 60 1.21 -14.85 6.05
N TRP A 61 2.15 -14.25 5.33
CA TRP A 61 3.43 -13.83 5.85
C TRP A 61 3.64 -12.34 5.57
N SER A 62 4.37 -11.65 6.44
CA SER A 62 4.74 -10.25 6.25
C SER A 62 6.26 -10.09 6.29
N LEU A 63 6.78 -9.11 5.56
CA LEU A 63 8.18 -8.70 5.61
C LEU A 63 8.22 -7.17 5.58
N TRP A 64 9.10 -6.58 6.38
CA TRP A 64 9.14 -5.14 6.63
C TRP A 64 10.50 -4.55 6.31
N GLY A 65 10.51 -3.36 5.71
CA GLY A 65 11.72 -2.56 5.59
C GLY A 65 12.04 -1.84 6.90
N SER A 66 13.10 -1.04 6.89
CA SER A 66 13.51 -0.27 8.05
C SER A 66 12.43 0.74 8.46
N THR A 67 12.07 0.73 9.75
CA THR A 67 11.14 1.71 10.32
C THR A 67 11.77 3.10 10.32
N GLN A 68 11.04 4.09 9.80
CA GLN A 68 11.42 5.48 9.74
C GLN A 68 10.54 6.31 10.67
N GLN A 69 11.17 7.23 11.41
CA GLN A 69 10.46 8.25 12.17
C GLN A 69 10.00 9.37 11.23
N VAL A 70 8.70 9.62 11.20
CA VAL A 70 8.07 10.69 10.42
C VAL A 70 7.70 11.80 11.38
N LYS A 71 8.05 13.05 11.05
CA LYS A 71 7.68 14.17 11.90
C LYS A 71 6.16 14.34 11.94
N PRO A 72 5.55 14.61 13.10
CA PRO A 72 4.15 15.00 13.18
C PRO A 72 3.89 16.19 12.25
N GLY A 73 3.00 16.03 11.27
CA GLY A 73 2.62 17.06 10.30
C GLY A 73 3.28 16.98 8.93
N GLU A 74 4.31 16.16 8.73
CA GLU A 74 4.85 15.88 7.40
C GLU A 74 3.98 14.79 6.71
N ASN A 75 2.93 15.27 6.03
CA ASN A 75 2.00 14.52 5.18
C ASN A 75 1.00 13.57 5.88
N SER A 76 0.33 13.96 6.97
CA SER A 76 -0.89 13.27 7.43
C SER A 76 -2.01 13.35 6.36
N SER A 77 -1.95 12.49 5.34
CA SER A 77 -3.09 12.13 4.49
C SER A 77 -4.01 11.19 5.26
N SER A 78 -4.49 11.66 6.40
CA SER A 78 -5.45 10.97 7.24
C SER A 78 -6.23 12.04 7.98
N SER A 79 -7.34 12.44 7.37
CA SER A 79 -8.42 13.23 7.97
C SER A 79 -8.07 14.70 8.25
N GLU A 80 -8.91 15.61 7.75
CA GLU A 80 -8.89 17.06 8.03
C GLU A 80 -7.96 17.94 7.18
N SER A 81 -8.13 17.94 5.86
CA SER A 81 -8.10 19.14 5.00
C SER A 81 -8.44 18.76 3.56
N GLY A 82 -9.40 19.44 2.93
CA GLY A 82 -10.00 19.13 1.63
C GLY A 82 -9.09 19.31 0.40
N SER A 83 -7.83 18.86 0.46
CA SER A 83 -7.01 18.68 -0.73
C SER A 83 -7.29 17.28 -1.30
N GLU A 84 -8.23 17.19 -2.24
CA GLU A 84 -8.48 15.98 -3.04
C GLU A 84 -7.26 15.65 -3.90
N ARG A 85 -6.22 15.06 -3.31
CA ARG A 85 -5.19 14.37 -4.11
C ARG A 85 -5.89 13.22 -4.84
N THR A 86 -6.04 13.37 -6.15
CA THR A 86 -6.70 12.39 -7.02
C THR A 86 -5.73 11.34 -7.57
N SER A 87 -4.43 11.51 -7.31
CA SER A 87 -3.35 10.62 -7.73
C SER A 87 -2.37 10.34 -6.58
N PRO A 88 -1.74 9.16 -6.55
CA PRO A 88 -0.68 8.86 -5.59
C PRO A 88 0.55 9.73 -5.84
N PRO A 89 1.35 10.03 -4.80
CA PRO A 89 2.63 10.71 -4.97
C PRO A 89 3.50 9.95 -5.98
N GLY A 90 4.11 10.67 -6.94
CA GLY A 90 4.91 10.05 -7.99
C GLY A 90 6.07 9.18 -7.45
N GLN A 91 6.64 9.54 -6.30
CA GLN A 91 7.66 8.73 -5.63
C GLN A 91 7.11 7.35 -5.21
N ALA A 92 5.87 7.28 -4.72
CA ALA A 92 5.24 6.00 -4.37
C ALA A 92 4.99 5.14 -5.61
N LEU A 93 4.62 5.77 -6.73
CA LEU A 93 4.47 5.08 -8.02
C LEU A 93 5.79 4.49 -8.50
N ALA A 94 6.87 5.27 -8.44
CA ALA A 94 8.21 4.80 -8.77
C ALA A 94 8.61 3.60 -7.88
N CYS A 95 8.42 3.69 -6.56
CA CYS A 95 8.70 2.57 -5.64
C CYS A 95 7.86 1.31 -5.97
N CYS A 96 6.59 1.49 -6.38
CA CYS A 96 5.75 0.38 -6.83
C CYS A 96 6.30 -0.28 -8.11
N VAL A 97 6.79 0.51 -9.08
CA VAL A 97 7.45 -0.02 -10.28
C VAL A 97 8.69 -0.82 -9.90
N LEU A 98 9.53 -0.32 -9.00
CA LEU A 98 10.72 -1.02 -8.54
C LEU A 98 10.37 -2.33 -7.80
N ALA A 99 9.28 -2.36 -7.04
CA ALA A 99 8.78 -3.61 -6.45
C ALA A 99 8.29 -4.61 -7.52
N CYS A 100 7.63 -4.15 -8.58
CA CYS A 100 7.30 -5.01 -9.72
C CYS A 100 8.55 -5.55 -10.41
N CYS A 101 9.59 -4.72 -10.58
CA CYS A 101 10.85 -5.16 -11.15
C CYS A 101 11.54 -6.19 -10.26
N ALA A 102 11.68 -5.95 -8.95
CA ALA A 102 12.18 -6.94 -8.00
C ALA A 102 11.45 -8.30 -8.15
N GLY A 103 10.12 -8.25 -8.30
CA GLY A 103 9.29 -9.45 -8.46
C GLY A 103 9.44 -10.14 -9.82
N SER A 104 10.02 -9.47 -10.81
CA SER A 104 10.21 -10.03 -12.16
C SER A 104 11.49 -10.87 -12.29
N PHE A 105 12.48 -10.72 -11.39
CA PHE A 105 13.75 -11.45 -11.47
C PHE A 105 14.21 -12.10 -10.16
N GLN A 106 13.58 -11.80 -9.03
CA GLN A 106 13.90 -12.42 -7.73
C GLN A 106 12.75 -13.31 -7.26
N SER A 107 13.08 -14.44 -6.62
CA SER A 107 12.08 -15.21 -5.87
C SER A 107 11.59 -14.39 -4.67
N LEU A 108 10.33 -14.53 -4.27
CA LEU A 108 9.86 -13.92 -3.02
C LEU A 108 10.63 -14.48 -1.81
N ASP A 109 11.11 -15.71 -1.86
CA ASP A 109 11.91 -16.31 -0.78
C ASP A 109 13.24 -15.58 -0.55
N SER A 110 13.77 -14.87 -1.56
CA SER A 110 15.03 -14.12 -1.41
C SER A 110 14.83 -12.69 -0.91
N TRP A 111 13.59 -12.22 -0.77
CA TRP A 111 13.32 -10.89 -0.25
C TRP A 111 13.59 -10.83 1.25
N ASN A 112 14.22 -9.74 1.67
CA ASN A 112 14.54 -9.44 3.06
C ASN A 112 14.33 -7.94 3.33
N SER A 113 14.51 -7.51 4.57
CA SER A 113 14.34 -6.09 4.94
C SER A 113 15.21 -5.16 4.09
N SER A 114 16.46 -5.56 3.82
CA SER A 114 17.37 -4.78 2.97
C SER A 114 16.88 -4.68 1.52
N ALA A 115 16.24 -5.71 0.97
CA ALA A 115 15.66 -5.66 -0.36
C ALA A 115 14.54 -4.62 -0.45
N LEU A 116 13.68 -4.53 0.58
CA LEU A 116 12.63 -3.51 0.65
C LEU A 116 13.23 -2.09 0.75
N ASP A 117 14.28 -1.92 1.55
CA ASP A 117 14.98 -0.63 1.66
C ASP A 117 15.65 -0.23 0.34
N LYS A 118 16.23 -1.20 -0.39
CA LYS A 118 16.77 -0.97 -1.74
C LYS A 118 15.69 -0.58 -2.74
N ILE A 119 14.51 -1.21 -2.70
CA ILE A 119 13.36 -0.81 -3.54
C ILE A 119 13.00 0.66 -3.27
N MET A 120 12.99 1.08 -2.00
CA MET A 120 12.67 2.46 -1.62
C MET A 120 13.74 3.46 -2.09
N SER A 121 15.02 3.16 -1.90
CA SER A 121 16.11 4.06 -2.27
C SER A 121 16.25 4.18 -3.80
N ASN A 122 16.23 3.06 -4.52
CA ASN A 122 16.26 3.05 -5.99
C ASN A 122 14.97 3.64 -6.58
N GLY A 123 13.81 3.44 -5.93
CA GLY A 123 12.54 4.04 -6.35
C GLY A 123 12.53 5.56 -6.23
N ARG A 124 13.22 6.12 -5.22
CA ARG A 124 13.45 7.57 -5.13
C ARG A 124 14.35 8.06 -6.28
N GLY A 125 15.46 7.37 -6.54
CA GLY A 125 16.36 7.72 -7.66
C GLY A 125 15.63 7.68 -9.01
N TYR A 126 14.85 6.63 -9.27
CA TYR A 126 14.05 6.50 -10.50
C TYR A 126 13.00 7.60 -10.65
N TYR A 127 12.37 8.04 -9.56
CA TYR A 127 11.46 9.19 -9.56
C TYR A 127 12.20 10.49 -9.93
N ASP A 128 13.35 10.75 -9.31
CA ASP A 128 14.15 11.95 -9.55
C ASP A 128 14.67 12.01 -11.01
N GLU A 129 15.14 10.88 -11.55
CA GLU A 129 15.56 10.74 -12.94
C GLU A 129 14.41 10.95 -13.93
N SER A 130 13.24 10.38 -13.64
CA SER A 130 12.02 10.56 -14.44
C SER A 130 11.56 12.02 -14.43
N LEU A 131 11.70 12.69 -13.28
CA LEU A 131 11.34 14.10 -13.14
C LEU A 131 12.29 14.98 -13.95
N ALA A 132 13.60 14.74 -13.86
CA ALA A 132 14.62 15.46 -14.63
C ALA A 132 14.41 15.31 -16.15
N THR A 133 14.06 14.10 -16.61
CA THR A 133 13.78 13.85 -18.03
C THR A 133 12.54 14.63 -18.49
N ARG A 134 11.51 14.78 -17.65
CA ARG A 134 10.30 15.57 -18.00
C ARG A 134 10.49 17.08 -17.96
N GLN A 135 11.33 17.60 -17.07
CA GLN A 135 11.64 19.04 -17.03
C GLN A 135 12.26 19.51 -18.35
N HIS A 136 12.98 18.61 -19.03
CA HIS A 136 13.48 18.83 -20.38
C HIS A 136 12.39 19.06 -21.44
N TRP A 137 11.12 18.74 -21.13
CA TRP A 137 9.95 18.84 -22.01
C TRP A 137 8.90 19.87 -21.55
N ASP A 138 9.25 20.77 -20.62
CA ASP A 138 8.36 21.85 -20.10
C ASP A 138 7.02 21.33 -19.54
N ARG A 139 7.03 20.10 -19.01
CA ARG A 139 5.84 19.48 -18.40
C ARG A 139 5.86 19.71 -16.90
N THR A 140 5.16 20.75 -16.47
CA THR A 140 4.91 21.00 -15.04
C THR A 140 3.79 20.08 -14.54
N GLY A 141 4.04 19.37 -13.43
CA GLY A 141 3.05 18.49 -12.79
C GLY A 141 3.67 17.25 -12.14
N GLU A 142 2.98 16.67 -11.17
CA GLU A 142 3.39 15.40 -10.54
C GLU A 142 3.50 14.28 -11.61
N LEU A 143 4.43 13.36 -11.40
CA LEU A 143 4.62 12.20 -12.27
C LEU A 143 3.45 11.23 -12.15
N CYS A 144 2.87 10.88 -13.29
CA CYS A 144 1.94 9.77 -13.46
C CYS A 144 2.70 8.47 -13.79
N LEU A 145 2.06 7.29 -13.71
CA LEU A 145 2.71 6.02 -14.06
C LEU A 145 3.17 6.01 -15.53
N GLU A 146 2.34 6.52 -16.42
CA GLU A 146 2.60 6.63 -17.86
C GLU A 146 3.68 7.69 -18.18
N CYS A 147 4.11 8.45 -17.18
CA CYS A 147 5.06 9.54 -17.28
C CYS A 147 6.45 9.17 -16.74
N LEU A 148 6.61 7.99 -16.14
CA LEU A 148 7.89 7.50 -15.63
C LEU A 148 8.79 7.04 -16.79
N ASN A 149 10.11 7.08 -16.58
CA ASN A 149 11.06 6.65 -17.59
C ASN A 149 10.88 5.15 -17.93
N THR A 150 11.14 4.76 -19.18
CA THR A 150 11.04 3.36 -19.62
C THR A 150 12.23 2.51 -19.20
N THR A 151 13.20 3.08 -18.50
CA THR A 151 14.35 2.39 -17.90
C THR A 151 14.42 2.69 -16.42
N CYS A 152 14.77 1.69 -15.61
CA CYS A 152 15.06 1.87 -14.19
C CYS A 152 16.24 0.99 -13.77
N PHE A 153 16.83 1.32 -12.62
CA PHE A 153 17.93 0.55 -12.02
C PHE A 153 17.48 -0.04 -10.70
N LEU A 154 17.77 -1.32 -10.48
CA LEU A 154 17.61 -1.97 -9.19
C LEU A 154 18.81 -2.85 -8.89
N ASP A 155 19.49 -2.54 -7.80
CA ASP A 155 20.63 -3.32 -7.27
C ASP A 155 21.76 -3.53 -8.31
N GLY A 156 22.08 -2.47 -9.07
CA GLY A 156 23.12 -2.48 -10.10
C GLY A 156 22.70 -3.10 -11.44
N HIS A 157 21.45 -3.56 -11.57
CA HIS A 157 20.90 -4.07 -12.81
C HIS A 157 19.95 -3.04 -13.46
N GLU A 158 20.07 -2.86 -14.77
CA GLU A 158 19.16 -2.01 -15.54
C GLU A 158 18.00 -2.84 -16.11
N PHE A 159 16.80 -2.28 -16.11
CA PHE A 159 15.59 -2.93 -16.62
C PHE A 159 14.87 -2.01 -17.61
N TRP A 160 14.35 -2.60 -18.67
CA TRP A 160 13.28 -2.00 -19.46
C TRP A 160 11.95 -2.17 -18.72
N VAL A 161 11.18 -1.10 -18.63
CA VAL A 161 9.87 -1.06 -17.96
C VAL A 161 8.79 -0.74 -19.00
N ASP A 162 7.83 -1.65 -19.13
CA ASP A 162 6.59 -1.45 -19.89
C ASP A 162 5.41 -1.29 -18.93
N ILE A 163 4.73 -0.14 -18.97
CA ILE A 163 3.60 0.17 -18.12
C ILE A 163 2.38 0.44 -18.98
N GLU A 164 1.34 -0.38 -18.83
CA GLU A 164 0.10 -0.22 -19.57
C GLU A 164 -1.11 -0.26 -18.63
N LYS A 165 -2.04 0.69 -18.81
CA LYS A 165 -3.31 0.68 -18.07
C LYS A 165 -4.20 -0.46 -18.57
N LEU A 166 -4.31 -1.52 -17.78
CA LEU A 166 -5.06 -2.72 -18.14
C LEU A 166 -6.58 -2.53 -18.00
N CYS A 167 -7.03 -1.99 -16.87
CA CYS A 167 -8.46 -1.82 -16.61
C CYS A 167 -8.76 -0.76 -15.55
N THR A 168 -10.04 -0.37 -15.51
CA THR A 168 -10.59 0.50 -14.48
C THR A 168 -11.82 -0.16 -13.87
N GLY A 169 -12.09 0.15 -12.60
CA GLY A 169 -13.25 -0.33 -11.91
C GLY A 169 -13.64 0.58 -10.77
N LYS A 170 -14.55 0.11 -9.92
CA LYS A 170 -14.95 0.82 -8.71
C LYS A 170 -15.01 -0.13 -7.53
N LEU A 171 -14.53 0.31 -6.37
CA LEU A 171 -14.62 -0.50 -5.15
C LEU A 171 -16.07 -0.84 -4.83
N TYR A 172 -16.28 -2.10 -4.43
CA TYR A 172 -17.58 -2.66 -4.08
C TYR A 172 -18.64 -2.62 -5.21
N SER A 173 -18.23 -2.39 -6.46
CA SER A 173 -19.09 -2.55 -7.62
C SER A 173 -19.49 -4.02 -7.82
N ARG A 174 -20.70 -4.28 -8.32
CA ARG A 174 -21.13 -5.64 -8.70
C ARG A 174 -20.55 -6.11 -10.03
N THR A 175 -20.22 -5.18 -10.95
CA THR A 175 -19.86 -5.51 -12.34
C THR A 175 -18.40 -5.23 -12.68
N LYS A 176 -17.80 -4.19 -12.09
CA LYS A 176 -16.39 -3.82 -12.29
C LYS A 176 -15.66 -3.74 -10.95
N SER A 177 -15.77 -4.83 -10.19
CA SER A 177 -15.22 -4.96 -8.84
C SER A 177 -13.70 -5.17 -8.87
N LEU A 178 -13.01 -4.86 -7.77
CA LEU A 178 -11.58 -5.19 -7.63
C LEU A 178 -11.32 -6.68 -7.80
N GLY A 179 -12.16 -7.54 -7.20
CA GLY A 179 -12.05 -9.00 -7.38
C GLY A 179 -12.16 -9.42 -8.84
N SER A 180 -13.12 -8.90 -9.59
CA SER A 180 -13.26 -9.19 -11.04
C SER A 180 -12.06 -8.71 -11.85
N ALA A 181 -11.50 -7.56 -11.48
CA ALA A 181 -10.33 -6.99 -12.14
C ALA A 181 -9.07 -7.82 -11.88
N LEU A 182 -8.86 -8.29 -10.65
CA LEU A 182 -7.76 -9.19 -10.30
C LEU A 182 -7.91 -10.57 -10.98
N SER A 183 -9.11 -11.14 -11.00
CA SER A 183 -9.36 -12.40 -11.73
C SER A 183 -9.05 -12.25 -13.22
N LYS A 184 -9.42 -11.12 -13.84
CA LYS A 184 -9.05 -10.83 -15.24
C LYS A 184 -7.54 -10.69 -15.40
N PHE A 185 -6.88 -9.94 -14.52
CA PHE A 185 -5.44 -9.70 -14.54
C PHE A 185 -4.65 -11.02 -14.54
N PHE A 186 -4.89 -11.87 -13.54
CA PHE A 186 -4.19 -13.16 -13.42
C PHE A 186 -4.67 -14.20 -14.43
N GLY A 187 -5.93 -14.12 -14.88
CA GLY A 187 -6.43 -14.94 -15.98
C GLY A 187 -5.77 -14.65 -17.33
N GLN A 188 -5.14 -13.49 -17.49
CA GLN A 188 -4.30 -13.13 -18.64
C GLN A 188 -2.82 -13.46 -18.44
N HIS A 189 -2.48 -14.22 -17.40
CA HIS A 189 -1.10 -14.62 -17.06
C HIS A 189 -0.14 -13.44 -16.83
N LEU A 190 -0.67 -12.28 -16.45
CA LEU A 190 0.14 -11.13 -16.08
C LEU A 190 0.78 -11.38 -14.71
N GLN A 191 2.08 -11.11 -14.59
CA GLN A 191 2.86 -11.40 -13.38
C GLN A 191 2.72 -10.29 -12.34
N THR A 192 3.00 -9.04 -12.72
CA THR A 192 3.07 -7.91 -11.79
C THR A 192 2.27 -6.71 -12.27
N GLY A 193 1.65 -6.01 -11.33
CA GLY A 193 0.81 -4.86 -11.62
C GLY A 193 0.77 -3.85 -10.48
N ILE A 194 0.22 -2.68 -10.78
CA ILE A 194 0.03 -1.60 -9.82
C ILE A 194 -1.45 -1.25 -9.75
N LEU A 195 -2.00 -1.26 -8.54
CA LEU A 195 -3.33 -0.77 -8.23
C LEU A 195 -3.22 0.67 -7.75
N GLN A 196 -3.93 1.59 -8.40
CA GLN A 196 -4.10 2.96 -7.96
C GLN A 196 -5.53 3.21 -7.47
N LEU A 197 -5.65 3.84 -6.31
CA LEU A 197 -6.91 4.34 -5.78
C LEU A 197 -6.65 5.65 -5.03
N ARG A 198 -7.23 6.76 -5.51
CA ARG A 198 -6.99 8.11 -4.98
C ARG A 198 -5.49 8.43 -4.90
N ASP A 199 -5.00 8.74 -3.70
CA ASP A 199 -3.63 9.04 -3.34
C ASP A 199 -2.81 7.80 -2.94
N GLN A 200 -3.36 6.59 -3.10
CA GLN A 200 -2.69 5.33 -2.76
C GLN A 200 -2.32 4.50 -3.99
N ALA A 201 -1.14 3.89 -3.91
CA ALA A 201 -0.62 2.92 -4.86
C ALA A 201 -0.15 1.66 -4.14
N LEU A 202 -0.45 0.51 -4.74
CA LEU A 202 -0.04 -0.81 -4.27
C LEU A 202 0.56 -1.57 -5.46
N ALA A 203 1.78 -2.10 -5.29
CA ALA A 203 2.30 -3.08 -6.23
C ALA A 203 1.85 -4.47 -5.80
N PHE A 204 1.52 -5.31 -6.76
CA PHE A 204 1.08 -6.68 -6.51
C PHE A 204 1.53 -7.59 -7.64
N GLY A 205 1.47 -8.89 -7.38
CA GLY A 205 1.75 -9.86 -8.43
C GLY A 205 1.67 -11.29 -7.95
N PHE A 206 2.06 -12.17 -8.85
CA PHE A 206 2.23 -13.60 -8.62
C PHE A 206 3.59 -14.03 -9.15
N ILE A 207 4.40 -14.62 -8.27
CA ILE A 207 5.75 -15.09 -8.60
C ILE A 207 5.71 -16.61 -8.57
N PRO A 208 5.92 -17.27 -9.73
CA PRO A 208 6.04 -18.72 -9.77
C PRO A 208 7.24 -19.19 -8.94
N GLU A 209 7.01 -20.15 -8.06
CA GLU A 209 8.04 -20.80 -7.23
C GLU A 209 7.93 -22.31 -7.47
N PHE A 210 9.03 -22.97 -7.85
CA PHE A 210 9.01 -24.38 -8.24
C PHE A 210 8.49 -25.32 -7.13
N ALA A 211 8.85 -25.05 -5.87
CA ALA A 211 8.53 -25.94 -4.76
C ALA A 211 7.10 -25.79 -4.22
N SER A 212 6.53 -24.58 -4.29
CA SER A 212 5.26 -24.23 -3.63
C SER A 212 4.10 -23.96 -4.62
N GLY A 213 4.39 -23.95 -5.93
CA GLY A 213 3.46 -23.53 -6.97
C GLY A 213 3.41 -22.02 -7.18
N GLY A 214 4.17 -21.24 -6.40
CA GLY A 214 4.21 -19.78 -6.46
C GLY A 214 3.41 -19.10 -5.37
N ALA A 215 3.62 -17.80 -5.24
CA ALA A 215 2.95 -16.98 -4.23
C ALA A 215 2.52 -15.64 -4.81
N PHE A 216 1.38 -15.16 -4.30
CA PHE A 216 0.94 -13.79 -4.50
C PHE A 216 1.68 -12.88 -3.52
N PHE A 217 1.95 -11.66 -3.96
CA PHE A 217 2.47 -10.60 -3.10
C PHE A 217 1.68 -9.31 -3.20
N LEU A 218 1.72 -8.53 -2.12
CA LEU A 218 1.23 -7.16 -2.04
C LEU A 218 2.31 -6.31 -1.39
N PHE A 219 2.85 -5.34 -2.12
CA PHE A 219 3.82 -4.37 -1.60
C PHE A 219 3.16 -3.01 -1.39
N HIS A 220 3.39 -2.42 -0.21
CA HIS A 220 2.90 -1.09 0.15
C HIS A 220 4.01 -0.26 0.77
N CYS A 221 4.26 0.93 0.21
CA CYS A 221 5.34 1.83 0.63
C CYS A 221 4.85 3.15 1.25
N GLN A 222 3.54 3.36 1.36
CA GLN A 222 2.96 4.60 1.91
C GLN A 222 2.41 4.41 3.32
N ALA A 223 2.65 3.25 3.93
CA ALA A 223 2.12 2.91 5.23
C ALA A 223 2.78 3.73 6.33
N ARG A 224 1.95 4.39 7.15
CA ARG A 224 2.38 5.22 8.27
C ARG A 224 1.30 5.26 9.34
N GLY A 225 1.72 5.39 10.59
CA GLY A 225 0.79 5.53 11.71
C GLY A 225 -0.18 4.37 11.86
N ARG A 226 -1.26 4.63 12.60
CA ARG A 226 -2.35 3.68 12.77
C ARG A 226 -3.02 3.39 11.41
N PRO A 227 -3.45 2.13 11.16
CA PRO A 227 -3.53 1.04 12.12
C PRO A 227 -2.31 0.12 12.17
N LEU A 228 -1.23 0.41 11.44
CA LEU A 228 -0.08 -0.50 11.32
C LEU A 228 1.04 -0.19 12.30
N PHE A 229 1.30 1.08 12.57
CA PHE A 229 2.40 1.56 13.38
C PHE A 229 1.93 2.60 14.41
N LYS A 230 2.85 3.05 15.27
CA LYS A 230 2.61 4.26 16.09
C LYS A 230 2.54 5.48 15.17
N ASP A 231 1.89 6.55 15.60
CA ASP A 231 1.54 7.70 14.75
C ASP A 231 2.73 8.36 14.03
N CYS A 232 3.95 8.26 14.58
CA CYS A 232 5.17 8.83 14.01
C CYS A 232 6.06 7.80 13.30
N GLU A 233 5.57 6.59 13.04
CA GLU A 233 6.33 5.51 12.42
C GLU A 233 5.79 5.21 11.01
N SER A 234 6.70 4.89 10.09
CA SER A 234 6.39 4.39 8.76
C SER A 234 7.39 3.31 8.35
N ALA A 235 6.97 2.36 7.52
CA ALA A 235 7.87 1.43 6.87
C ALA A 235 7.20 0.87 5.61
N PRO A 236 7.98 0.55 4.55
CA PRO A 236 7.47 -0.27 3.47
C PRO A 236 7.27 -1.70 3.98
N TYR A 237 6.31 -2.41 3.41
CA TYR A 237 6.12 -3.83 3.69
C TYR A 237 5.67 -4.60 2.47
N VAL A 238 5.90 -5.90 2.49
CA VAL A 238 5.30 -6.86 1.57
C VAL A 238 4.53 -7.92 2.36
N LEU A 239 3.34 -8.25 1.87
CA LEU A 239 2.59 -9.42 2.31
C LEU A 239 2.74 -10.50 1.27
N ARG A 240 2.94 -11.74 1.72
CA ARG A 240 3.00 -12.95 0.89
C ARG A 240 1.84 -13.86 1.24
N MET A 241 1.18 -14.44 0.24
CA MET A 241 0.02 -15.32 0.42
C MET A 241 -0.12 -16.31 -0.75
N ARG A 242 -0.88 -17.38 -0.55
CA ARG A 242 -1.02 -18.45 -1.56
C ARG A 242 -2.31 -18.39 -2.38
N LYS A 243 -3.34 -17.69 -1.89
CA LYS A 243 -4.65 -17.62 -2.56
C LYS A 243 -4.96 -16.21 -3.04
N LEU A 244 -5.52 -16.09 -4.24
CA LEU A 244 -5.98 -14.82 -4.81
C LEU A 244 -7.00 -14.11 -3.91
N GLN A 245 -7.89 -14.87 -3.24
CA GLN A 245 -8.85 -14.31 -2.29
C GLN A 245 -8.17 -13.63 -1.09
N GLN A 246 -7.01 -14.14 -0.65
CA GLN A 246 -6.24 -13.52 0.42
C GLN A 246 -5.56 -12.24 -0.06
N LEU A 247 -5.07 -12.20 -1.31
CA LEU A 247 -4.56 -10.97 -1.92
C LEU A 247 -5.64 -9.89 -1.94
N LEU A 248 -6.85 -10.23 -2.41
CA LEU A 248 -7.98 -9.30 -2.41
C LEU A 248 -8.31 -8.80 -0.99
N TYR A 249 -8.35 -9.69 -0.01
CA TYR A 249 -8.57 -9.31 1.39
C TYR A 249 -7.49 -8.33 1.88
N CYS A 250 -6.21 -8.65 1.68
CA CYS A 250 -5.09 -7.82 2.10
C CYS A 250 -5.11 -6.44 1.43
N MET A 251 -5.45 -6.37 0.14
CA MET A 251 -5.63 -5.10 -0.57
C MET A 251 -6.74 -4.25 0.04
N LEU A 252 -7.91 -4.83 0.31
CA LEU A 252 -9.05 -4.08 0.86
C LEU A 252 -8.75 -3.53 2.26
N ILE A 253 -8.08 -4.32 3.11
CA ILE A 253 -7.67 -3.87 4.44
C ILE A 253 -6.57 -2.81 4.35
N THR A 254 -5.60 -2.97 3.45
CA THR A 254 -4.50 -2.01 3.24
C THR A 254 -5.03 -0.66 2.74
N LEU A 255 -5.99 -0.66 1.81
CA LEU A 255 -6.58 0.55 1.27
C LEU A 255 -7.44 1.32 2.30
N ASP A 256 -8.04 0.59 3.26
CA ASP A 256 -9.00 1.07 4.27
C ASP A 256 -10.10 1.99 3.72
N GLU A 257 -10.48 1.82 2.45
CA GLU A 257 -11.51 2.62 1.79
C GLU A 257 -12.89 1.97 1.98
N ARG A 258 -13.77 2.67 2.71
CA ARG A 258 -15.13 2.21 3.01
C ARG A 258 -16.19 2.75 2.05
N ARG A 259 -15.88 3.81 1.29
CA ARG A 259 -16.83 4.39 0.36
C ARG A 259 -17.08 3.45 -0.80
N HIS A 260 -18.35 3.32 -1.15
CA HIS A 260 -18.77 2.62 -2.35
C HIS A 260 -18.42 3.43 -3.59
N ASN A 261 -18.21 2.73 -4.71
CA ASN A 261 -18.06 3.33 -6.03
C ASN A 261 -16.82 4.22 -6.22
N VAL A 262 -15.82 4.12 -5.34
CA VAL A 262 -14.54 4.83 -5.51
C VAL A 262 -13.78 4.23 -6.70
N PRO A 263 -13.38 5.02 -7.71
CA PRO A 263 -12.71 4.51 -8.88
C PRO A 263 -11.30 4.03 -8.55
N PHE A 264 -10.91 2.91 -9.17
CA PHE A 264 -9.54 2.40 -9.15
C PHE A 264 -9.06 2.13 -10.57
N ARG A 265 -7.73 2.07 -10.73
CA ARG A 265 -7.05 1.69 -11.98
C ARG A 265 -6.06 0.56 -11.69
N ILE A 266 -5.99 -0.41 -12.58
CA ILE A 266 -4.95 -1.44 -12.55
C ILE A 266 -4.09 -1.28 -13.80
N TYR A 267 -2.78 -1.24 -13.57
CA TYR A 267 -1.75 -1.23 -14.59
C TYR A 267 -1.05 -2.59 -14.60
N LYS A 268 -0.75 -3.13 -15.78
CA LYS A 268 0.28 -4.15 -15.89
C LYS A 268 1.64 -3.46 -15.92
N VAL A 269 2.63 -4.10 -15.30
CA VAL A 269 4.01 -3.67 -15.33
C VAL A 269 4.84 -4.86 -15.74
N GLY A 270 5.49 -4.76 -16.91
CA GLY A 270 6.51 -5.71 -17.34
C GLY A 270 7.89 -5.12 -17.09
N CYS A 271 8.77 -5.86 -16.42
CA CYS A 271 10.17 -5.50 -16.30
C CYS A 271 11.03 -6.59 -16.96
N VAL A 272 11.94 -6.19 -17.85
CA VAL A 272 12.87 -7.11 -18.52
C VAL A 272 14.29 -6.61 -18.27
N PRO A 273 15.23 -7.44 -17.77
CA PRO A 273 16.62 -7.05 -17.65
C PRO A 273 17.15 -6.55 -19.00
N ARG A 274 17.75 -5.38 -19.01
CA ARG A 274 18.47 -4.89 -20.19
C ARG A 274 19.77 -5.68 -20.27
N ALA A 275 19.95 -6.47 -21.33
CA ALA A 275 21.22 -7.12 -21.59
C ALA A 275 22.29 -6.03 -21.75
N ASN A 276 23.36 -6.13 -20.95
CA ASN A 276 24.57 -5.32 -21.14
C ASN A 276 25.26 -5.69 -22.45
#